data_AF-A0A3N5FRF8-F1
#
_entry.id   AF-A0A3N5FRF8-F1
#
_cell.length_a   1.000
_cell.length_b   1.000
_cell.length_c   1.000
_cell.angle_alpha   90.00
_cell.angle_beta   90.00
_cell.angle_gamma   90.00
#
_symmetry.space_group_name_H-M   'P 1'
#
loop_
_entity.id
_entity.type
_entity.pdbx_description
1 polymer ?
#
loop_
_entity_poly.entity_id
_entity_poly.type
_entity_poly.pdbx_seq_one_letter_code
_entity_poly.pdbx_strand_id
1 'polypeptide(L)'
;MLEDATDEALLATRLCDLPLRLEGTLMARRVQRLHRELQAHGIVALPHAWLSEEFFNPDGVLGFAIPFYLAHPRLMRLERSQMLEVEGAGEAECRRIFRHEAGHAIDEAYGLHSRERYRVLFGDPTEPYPTAYKP
;
A
#
# COMPACT_ATOMS: atom_id res chain seq x y z
N MET A 1 -19.09 -9.61 -15.78
CA MET A 1 -19.15 -10.41 -14.51
C MET A 1 -18.88 -9.56 -13.27
N LEU A 2 -17.77 -8.83 -13.17
CA LEU A 2 -17.61 -7.77 -12.14
C LEU A 2 -18.00 -6.39 -12.68
N GLU A 3 -17.56 -6.08 -13.91
CA GLU A 3 -17.83 -4.79 -14.58
C GLU A 3 -19.33 -4.43 -14.64
N ASP A 4 -20.19 -5.43 -14.80
CA ASP A 4 -21.65 -5.28 -14.98
C ASP A 4 -22.44 -5.39 -13.66
N ALA A 5 -21.79 -5.67 -12.53
CA ALA A 5 -22.47 -5.82 -11.25
C ALA A 5 -22.99 -4.46 -10.76
N THR A 6 -24.19 -4.44 -10.15
CA THR A 6 -24.73 -3.23 -9.51
C THR A 6 -23.99 -2.91 -8.22
N ASP A 7 -24.10 -1.67 -7.73
CA ASP A 7 -23.48 -1.27 -6.47
C ASP A 7 -24.01 -2.14 -5.31
N GLU A 8 -25.32 -2.40 -5.26
CA GLU A 8 -25.95 -3.21 -4.22
C GLU A 8 -25.45 -4.66 -4.23
N ALA A 9 -25.27 -5.25 -5.41
CA ALA A 9 -24.75 -6.61 -5.53
C ALA A 9 -23.30 -6.70 -5.04
N LEU A 10 -22.46 -5.71 -5.36
CA LEU A 10 -21.08 -5.65 -4.90
C LEU A 10 -20.99 -5.44 -3.39
N LEU A 11 -21.79 -4.53 -2.83
CA LEU A 11 -21.85 -4.27 -1.38
C LEU A 11 -22.37 -5.47 -0.58
N ALA A 12 -23.20 -6.32 -1.20
CA ALA A 12 -23.69 -7.56 -0.58
C ALA A 12 -22.72 -8.75 -0.73
N THR A 13 -21.61 -8.60 -1.47
CA THR A 13 -20.64 -9.67 -1.72
C THR A 13 -19.54 -9.66 -0.66
N ARG A 14 -19.20 -10.84 -0.10
CA ARG A 14 -18.06 -10.96 0.82
C ARG A 14 -16.76 -10.72 0.05
N LEU A 15 -15.78 -10.08 0.69
CA LEU A 15 -14.47 -9.81 0.07
C LEU A 15 -13.82 -11.09 -0.49
N CYS A 16 -13.90 -12.21 0.22
CA CYS A 16 -13.33 -13.50 -0.22
C CYS A 16 -14.06 -14.14 -1.41
N ASP A 17 -15.28 -13.72 -1.72
CA ASP A 17 -16.04 -14.19 -2.88
C ASP A 17 -15.79 -13.32 -4.13
N LEU A 18 -15.14 -12.16 -3.97
CA LEU A 18 -14.75 -11.34 -5.11
C LEU A 18 -13.64 -12.06 -5.89
N PRO A 19 -13.80 -12.29 -7.21
CA PRO A 19 -12.81 -12.99 -8.03
C PRO A 19 -11.63 -12.07 -8.39
N LEU A 20 -10.93 -11.58 -7.38
CA LEU A 20 -9.82 -10.64 -7.50
C LEU A 20 -8.49 -11.36 -7.38
N ARG A 21 -7.51 -10.87 -8.15
CA ARG A 21 -6.11 -11.24 -8.07
C ARG A 21 -5.29 -9.97 -8.22
N LEU A 22 -4.14 -9.90 -7.55
CA LEU A 22 -3.24 -8.77 -7.73
C LEU A 22 -2.55 -8.87 -9.10
N GLU A 23 -2.22 -10.08 -9.54
CA GLU A 23 -1.57 -10.34 -10.82
C GLU A 23 -2.40 -9.84 -12.00
N GLY A 24 -1.73 -9.28 -13.00
CA GLY A 24 -2.38 -8.72 -14.18
C GLY A 24 -3.03 -7.33 -13.97
N THR A 25 -3.08 -6.82 -12.73
CA THR A 25 -3.65 -5.49 -12.44
C THR A 25 -2.66 -4.35 -12.69
N LEU A 26 -3.18 -3.11 -12.65
CA LEU A 26 -2.32 -1.92 -12.62
C LEU A 26 -1.46 -1.87 -11.35
N MET A 27 -1.97 -2.34 -10.21
CA MET A 27 -1.23 -2.36 -8.95
C MET A 27 -0.02 -3.27 -9.02
N ALA A 28 -0.14 -4.47 -9.60
CA ALA A 28 1.02 -5.35 -9.83
C ALA A 28 2.11 -4.67 -10.66
N ARG A 29 1.75 -3.91 -11.70
CA ARG A 29 2.74 -3.14 -12.49
C ARG A 29 3.41 -2.04 -11.68
N ARG A 30 2.66 -1.38 -10.79
CA ARG A 30 3.19 -0.34 -9.89
C ARG A 30 4.13 -0.95 -8.83
N VAL A 31 3.80 -2.13 -8.27
CA VAL A 31 4.68 -2.89 -7.36
C VAL A 31 5.98 -3.28 -8.07
N GLN A 32 5.90 -3.81 -9.29
CA GLN A 32 7.11 -4.13 -10.08
C GLN A 32 7.97 -2.88 -10.34
N ARG A 33 7.35 -1.72 -10.53
CA ARG A 33 8.10 -0.45 -10.66
C ARG A 33 8.80 -0.09 -9.36
N LEU A 34 8.12 -0.16 -8.21
CA LEU A 34 8.74 0.02 -6.90
C LEU A 34 9.94 -0.91 -6.73
N HIS A 35 9.80 -2.21 -7.05
CA HIS A 35 10.92 -3.16 -6.95
C HIS A 35 12.11 -2.77 -7.81
N ARG A 36 11.88 -2.31 -9.05
CA ARG A 36 12.96 -1.79 -9.91
C ARG A 36 13.62 -0.54 -9.30
N GLU A 37 12.85 0.36 -8.70
CA GLU A 37 13.37 1.55 -8.01
C GLU A 37 14.29 1.13 -6.84
N LEU A 38 13.84 0.18 -6.00
CA LEU A 38 14.64 -0.35 -4.89
C LEU A 38 15.94 -1.00 -5.38
N GLN A 39 15.86 -1.88 -6.39
CA GLN A 39 17.03 -2.55 -6.96
C GLN A 39 18.03 -1.55 -7.55
N ALA A 40 17.57 -0.51 -8.24
CA ALA A 40 18.43 0.54 -8.80
C ALA A 40 19.22 1.30 -7.71
N HIS A 41 18.72 1.31 -6.47
CA HIS A 41 19.39 1.86 -5.30
C HIS A 41 20.16 0.82 -4.47
N GLY A 42 20.33 -0.41 -4.99
CA GLY A 42 21.05 -1.48 -4.31
C GLY A 42 20.29 -2.13 -3.15
N ILE A 43 18.98 -1.85 -3.02
CA ILE A 43 18.12 -2.46 -2.01
C ILE A 43 17.60 -3.78 -2.55
N VAL A 44 18.03 -4.89 -1.95
CA VAL A 44 17.64 -6.26 -2.34
C VAL A 44 16.39 -6.77 -1.61
N ALA A 45 15.99 -6.07 -0.53
CA ALA A 45 14.77 -6.36 0.20
C ALA A 45 13.57 -5.86 -0.60
N LEU A 46 12.87 -6.77 -1.29
CA LEU A 46 11.73 -6.45 -2.14
C LEU A 46 10.44 -6.87 -1.43
N PRO A 47 9.63 -5.91 -0.92
CA PRO A 47 8.42 -6.23 -0.18
C PRO A 47 7.42 -7.02 -1.03
N HIS A 48 6.85 -8.09 -0.46
CA HIS A 48 5.69 -8.75 -1.04
C HIS A 48 4.46 -7.84 -1.01
N ALA A 49 3.51 -8.04 -1.92
CA ALA A 49 2.27 -7.28 -1.95
C ALA A 49 1.07 -8.21 -2.12
N TRP A 50 -0.01 -7.96 -1.38
CA TRP A 50 -1.26 -8.72 -1.43
C TRP A 50 -2.48 -7.79 -1.35
N LEU A 51 -3.68 -8.31 -1.63
CA LEU A 51 -4.92 -7.54 -1.53
C LEU A 51 -5.49 -7.61 -0.10
N SER A 52 -6.02 -6.49 0.40
CA SER A 52 -6.70 -6.37 1.69
C SER A 52 -7.78 -5.27 1.63
N GLU A 53 -8.35 -4.91 2.77
CA GLU A 53 -9.32 -3.83 2.92
C GLU A 53 -8.67 -2.43 2.81
N GLU A 54 -7.45 -2.28 3.32
CA GLU A 54 -6.71 -1.02 3.36
C GLU A 54 -5.21 -1.20 3.08
N PHE A 55 -4.48 -0.08 2.96
CA PHE A 55 -3.03 -0.08 3.01
C PHE A 55 -2.56 -0.39 4.42
N PHE A 56 -1.72 -1.41 4.57
CA PHE A 56 -1.24 -1.85 5.87
C PHE A 56 0.05 -2.66 5.74
N ASN A 57 0.97 -2.50 6.70
CA ASN A 57 2.16 -3.32 6.83
C ASN A 57 2.08 -4.10 8.16
N PRO A 58 2.00 -5.44 8.15
CA PRO A 58 2.04 -6.23 9.36
C PRO A 58 3.45 -6.30 9.95
N ASP A 59 3.51 -6.29 11.29
CA ASP A 59 4.76 -6.41 12.04
C ASP A 59 5.53 -7.67 11.66
N GLY A 60 6.85 -7.53 11.52
CA GLY A 60 7.75 -8.63 11.18
C GLY A 60 7.62 -9.19 9.76
N VAL A 61 6.86 -8.56 8.87
CA VAL A 61 6.65 -9.02 7.49
C VAL A 61 7.29 -8.06 6.48
N LEU A 62 8.13 -8.60 5.60
CA LEU A 62 8.66 -7.88 4.44
C LEU A 62 7.60 -7.81 3.34
N GLY A 63 6.56 -6.99 3.53
CA GLY A 63 5.50 -6.80 2.56
C GLY A 63 4.34 -5.95 3.05
N PHE A 64 3.49 -5.50 2.15
CA PHE A 64 2.37 -4.63 2.49
C PHE A 64 1.08 -5.01 1.74
N ALA A 65 -0.04 -4.68 2.36
CA ALA A 65 -1.37 -4.83 1.82
C ALA A 65 -1.73 -3.68 0.87
N ILE A 66 -2.51 -3.99 -0.16
CA ILE A 66 -3.07 -3.04 -1.11
C ILE A 66 -4.60 -3.17 -1.05
N PRO A 67 -5.35 -2.05 -0.94
CA PRO A 67 -6.80 -2.09 -0.96
C PRO A 67 -7.37 -2.81 -2.18
N PHE A 68 -8.29 -3.75 -1.96
CA PHE A 68 -8.85 -4.63 -2.99
C PHE A 68 -9.56 -3.86 -4.10
N TYR A 69 -10.13 -2.70 -3.78
CA TYR A 69 -10.82 -1.87 -4.76
C TYR A 69 -9.87 -1.37 -5.87
N LEU A 70 -8.56 -1.25 -5.60
CA LEU A 70 -7.56 -0.86 -6.60
C LEU A 70 -7.26 -1.98 -7.62
N ALA A 71 -7.72 -3.20 -7.36
CA ALA A 71 -7.52 -4.33 -8.27
C ALA A 71 -8.46 -4.28 -9.49
N HIS A 72 -9.55 -3.51 -9.45
CA HIS A 72 -10.54 -3.49 -10.53
C HIS A 72 -11.24 -2.13 -10.72
N PRO A 73 -11.34 -1.57 -11.95
CA PRO A 73 -11.96 -0.27 -12.19
C PRO A 73 -13.38 -0.13 -11.66
N ARG A 74 -14.21 -1.17 -11.80
CA ARG A 74 -15.57 -1.19 -11.22
C ARG A 74 -15.61 -0.94 -9.71
N LEU A 75 -14.66 -1.52 -8.97
CA LEU A 75 -14.57 -1.38 -7.53
C LEU A 75 -14.05 0.01 -7.15
N MET A 76 -13.09 0.55 -7.90
CA MET A 76 -12.68 1.96 -7.73
C MET A 76 -13.86 2.93 -7.94
N ARG A 77 -14.77 2.64 -8.88
CA ARG A 77 -15.97 3.47 -9.07
C ARG A 77 -16.94 3.37 -7.88
N LEU A 78 -17.10 2.17 -7.32
CA LEU A 78 -17.92 1.95 -6.13
C LEU A 78 -17.30 2.66 -4.92
N GLU A 79 -16.00 2.48 -4.68
CA GLU A 79 -15.26 3.16 -3.61
C GLU A 79 -15.46 4.67 -3.69
N ARG A 80 -15.29 5.25 -4.89
CA ARG A 80 -15.53 6.69 -5.10
C ARG A 80 -16.98 7.10 -4.78
N SER A 81 -17.97 6.26 -5.07
CA SER A 81 -19.37 6.61 -4.81
C SER A 81 -19.70 6.60 -3.33
N GLN A 82 -19.04 5.72 -2.56
CA GLN A 82 -19.23 5.60 -1.10
C GLN A 82 -18.37 6.60 -0.31
N MET A 83 -17.09 6.75 -0.69
CA MET A 83 -16.07 7.48 0.08
C MET A 83 -15.70 8.84 -0.53
N LEU A 84 -16.30 9.22 -1.66
CA LEU A 84 -16.01 10.44 -2.45
C LEU A 84 -14.61 10.50 -3.08
N GLU A 85 -13.69 9.64 -2.64
CA GLU A 85 -12.34 9.51 -3.16
C GLU A 85 -11.93 8.05 -3.31
N VAL A 86 -10.76 7.83 -3.90
CA VAL A 86 -10.16 6.49 -4.05
C VAL A 86 -8.67 6.64 -3.80
N GLU A 87 -8.27 6.41 -2.55
CA GLU A 87 -6.87 6.50 -2.14
C GLU A 87 -6.00 5.59 -3.01
N GLY A 88 -4.90 6.12 -3.53
CA GLY A 88 -3.97 5.36 -4.38
C GLY A 88 -4.46 5.14 -5.81
N ALA A 89 -5.58 5.72 -6.24
CA ALA A 89 -5.98 5.69 -7.64
C ALA A 89 -4.97 6.43 -8.54
N GLY A 90 -4.56 7.63 -8.10
CA GLY A 90 -3.60 8.46 -8.81
C GLY A 90 -2.20 7.85 -8.82
N GLU A 91 -1.48 7.92 -9.94
CA GLU A 91 -0.13 7.33 -10.02
C GLU A 91 0.84 7.97 -9.02
N ALA A 92 0.84 9.30 -8.93
CA ALA A 92 1.77 10.02 -8.05
C ALA A 92 1.52 9.70 -6.57
N GLU A 93 0.25 9.66 -6.16
CA GLU A 93 -0.17 9.31 -4.80
C GLU A 93 0.15 7.85 -4.48
N CYS A 94 -0.26 6.92 -5.34
CA CYS A 94 0.04 5.49 -5.16
C CYS A 94 1.53 5.22 -5.05
N ARG A 95 2.36 5.91 -5.84
CA ARG A 95 3.81 5.80 -5.75
C ARG A 95 4.35 6.33 -4.41
N ARG A 96 3.76 7.39 -3.85
CA ARG A 96 4.12 7.87 -2.50
C ARG A 96 3.75 6.84 -1.44
N ILE A 97 2.52 6.32 -1.49
CA ILE A 97 2.03 5.28 -0.57
C ILE A 97 2.92 4.03 -0.65
N PHE A 98 3.15 3.48 -1.84
CA PHE A 98 3.95 2.26 -1.99
C PHE A 98 5.39 2.43 -1.49
N ARG A 99 5.98 3.61 -1.64
CA ARG A 99 7.32 3.89 -1.10
C ARG A 99 7.29 4.01 0.42
N HIS A 100 6.24 4.60 0.97
CA HIS A 100 6.02 4.69 2.41
C HIS A 100 5.86 3.30 3.03
N GLU A 101 4.94 2.49 2.51
CA GLU A 101 4.70 1.11 2.97
C GLU A 101 5.94 0.22 2.80
N ALA A 102 6.67 0.36 1.69
CA ALA A 102 7.93 -0.34 1.50
C ALA A 102 8.99 0.08 2.52
N GLY A 103 9.02 1.36 2.88
CA GLY A 103 9.89 1.89 3.94
C GLY A 103 9.60 1.21 5.27
N HIS A 104 8.33 1.15 5.67
CA HIS A 104 7.90 0.43 6.87
C HIS A 104 8.26 -1.05 6.84
N ALA A 105 7.93 -1.75 5.75
CA ALA A 105 8.24 -3.17 5.59
C ALA A 105 9.75 -3.47 5.70
N ILE A 106 10.60 -2.62 5.15
CA ILE A 106 12.05 -2.77 5.22
C ILE A 106 12.58 -2.42 6.60
N ASP A 107 12.10 -1.32 7.19
CA ASP A 107 12.49 -0.90 8.53
C ASP A 107 12.20 -2.00 9.56
N GLU A 108 10.98 -2.53 9.55
CA GLU A 108 10.52 -3.57 10.46
C GLU A 108 11.29 -4.89 10.25
N ALA A 109 11.42 -5.34 8.99
CA ALA A 109 12.11 -6.59 8.68
C ALA A 109 13.61 -6.60 9.07
N TYR A 110 14.27 -5.42 9.08
CA TYR A 110 15.70 -5.30 9.39
C TYR A 110 16.00 -4.58 10.70
N GLY A 111 14.95 -4.19 11.44
CA GLY A 111 15.01 -3.38 12.66
C GLY A 111 15.89 -2.15 12.47
N LEU A 112 15.67 -1.34 11.42
CA LEU A 112 16.57 -0.19 11.18
C LEU A 112 16.39 0.88 12.26
N HIS A 113 15.15 1.16 12.67
CA HIS A 113 14.80 2.14 13.70
C HIS A 113 15.44 1.85 15.07
N SER A 114 15.74 0.59 15.38
CA SER A 114 16.36 0.20 16.65
C SER A 114 17.88 0.42 16.69
N ARG A 115 18.50 0.72 15.54
CA ARG A 115 19.94 0.94 15.44
C ARG A 115 20.32 2.33 15.97
N GLU A 116 21.41 2.40 16.72
CA GLU A 116 21.96 3.67 17.22
C GLU A 116 22.16 4.70 16.10
N ARG A 117 22.71 4.26 14.96
CA ARG A 117 22.92 5.13 13.80
C ARG A 117 21.62 5.71 13.23
N TYR A 118 20.50 4.99 13.33
CA TYR A 118 19.21 5.51 12.91
C TYR A 118 18.81 6.69 13.78
N ARG A 119 18.91 6.56 15.10
CA ARG A 119 18.62 7.64 16.05
C ARG A 119 19.50 8.87 15.82
N VAL A 120 20.78 8.68 15.50
CA VAL A 120 21.70 9.78 15.18
C VAL A 120 21.30 10.52 13.90
N LEU A 121 20.80 9.81 12.89
CA LEU A 121 20.47 10.41 11.59
C LEU A 121 19.05 10.98 11.53
N PHE A 122 18.09 10.34 12.20
CA PHE A 122 16.65 10.62 12.04
C PHE A 122 15.95 11.06 13.34
N GLY A 123 16.61 10.99 14.50
CA GLY A 123 16.01 11.28 15.79
C GLY A 123 15.35 10.07 16.44
N ASP A 124 14.63 10.30 17.54
CA ASP A 124 13.96 9.23 18.27
C ASP A 124 12.72 8.73 17.50
N PRO A 125 12.67 7.48 17.03
CA PRO A 125 11.50 6.96 16.32
C PRO A 125 10.26 6.85 17.21
N THR A 126 10.41 6.92 18.53
CA THR A 126 9.30 6.87 19.49
C THR A 126 8.72 8.25 19.82
N GLU A 127 9.33 9.32 19.30
CA GLU A 127 8.80 10.67 19.49
C GLU A 127 7.48 10.83 18.72
N PRO A 128 6.38 11.23 19.37
CA PRO A 128 5.10 11.40 18.70
C PRO A 128 5.21 12.52 17.66
N TYR A 129 4.54 12.32 16.52
CA TYR A 129 4.47 13.34 15.49
C TYR A 129 3.93 14.66 16.09
N PRO A 130 4.53 15.81 15.73
CA PRO A 130 4.07 17.09 16.22
C PRO A 130 2.64 17.36 15.75
N THR A 131 1.82 17.90 16.64
CA THR A 131 0.41 18.25 16.35
C THR A 131 0.27 19.39 15.33
N ALA A 132 1.35 20.13 15.07
CA ALA A 132 1.46 21.10 14.00
C ALA A 132 2.91 21.19 13.50
N TYR A 133 3.10 21.06 12.19
CA TYR A 133 4.35 21.43 11.53
C TYR A 133 4.34 22.94 11.31
N LYS A 134 5.27 23.67 11.95
CA LYS A 134 5.45 25.09 11.64
C LYS A 134 6.09 25.21 10.25
N PRO A 135 5.57 26.07 9.36
CA PRO A 135 6.16 26.30 8.05
C PRO A 135 7.55 26.93 8.13
#